data_AF-A0AA36IG35-F1
#
_entry.id   AF-A0AA36IG35-F1
#
_cell.length_a   1.000
_cell.length_b   1.000
_cell.length_c   1.000
_cell.angle_alpha   90.00
_cell.angle_beta   90.00
_cell.angle_gamma   90.00
#
_symmetry.space_group_name_H-M   'P 1'
#
loop_
_entity.id
_entity.type
_entity.pdbx_description
1 polymer ?
#
loop_
_entity_poly.entity_id
_entity_poly.type
_entity_poly.pdbx_seq_one_letter_code
_entity_poly.pdbx_strand_id
1 'polypeptide(L)'
;MQQHTWGGSNLPFLAVGRVKDSVTLAYYIDPENVEQQEQTQEVFQKLLKASSQKLAAGQRTRLQWNNGSVCCLMDEQARLLYCVVTSLLTYPERQAYQLLYDFRALVERDGVGLDEAEKHALNDKLREPMRDLVKKYEALQDPKVSSATITPPDTSSVPLHHQDAREMRQADGKKWLLLFVAVVVIAFILWLLGRSSGDGKTALIM
;
A
#
# COMPACT_ATOMS: atom_id res chain seq x y z
N MET A 1 26.25 -2.67 -10.66
CA MET A 1 24.91 -2.11 -10.96
C MET A 1 24.68 -0.97 -9.99
N GLN A 2 24.73 0.27 -10.46
CA GLN A 2 24.45 1.43 -9.61
C GLN A 2 22.95 1.44 -9.32
N GLN A 3 22.56 1.30 -8.06
CA GLN A 3 21.17 1.43 -7.65
C GLN A 3 20.80 2.89 -7.84
N HIS A 4 20.00 3.19 -8.87
CA HIS A 4 19.41 4.50 -9.05
C HIS A 4 18.44 4.73 -7.88
N THR A 5 18.86 5.50 -6.89
CA THR A 5 18.02 5.96 -5.79
C THR A 5 16.97 6.90 -6.35
N TRP A 6 15.70 6.56 -6.18
CA TRP A 6 14.57 7.37 -6.61
C TRP A 6 14.47 8.60 -5.67
N GLY A 7 14.98 9.75 -6.09
CA GLY A 7 14.91 11.01 -5.33
C GLY A 7 15.82 11.06 -4.10
N GLY A 8 15.94 12.26 -3.49
CA GLY A 8 16.68 12.47 -2.24
C GLY A 8 16.00 11.85 -1.01
N SER A 9 14.70 11.57 -1.08
CA SER A 9 13.88 11.04 0.01
C SER A 9 13.68 9.52 -0.04
N ASN A 10 13.67 8.88 1.13
CA ASN A 10 13.32 7.46 1.27
C ASN A 10 11.80 7.21 1.19
N LEU A 11 11.02 8.27 1.38
CA LEU A 11 9.57 8.27 1.53
C LEU A 11 8.93 9.37 0.66
N PRO A 12 9.02 9.26 -0.67
CA PRO A 12 8.67 10.36 -1.58
C PRO A 12 7.17 10.73 -1.58
N PHE A 13 6.30 9.90 -1.00
CA PHE A 13 4.86 10.15 -1.00
C PHE A 13 4.15 9.53 0.21
N LEU A 14 3.21 10.29 0.77
CA LEU A 14 2.30 9.87 1.83
C LEU A 14 0.91 10.43 1.53
N ALA A 15 -0.16 9.64 1.62
CA ALA A 15 -1.50 10.11 1.33
C ALA A 15 -2.60 9.39 2.10
N VAL A 16 -3.74 10.07 2.22
CA VAL A 16 -4.99 9.52 2.74
C VAL A 16 -6.14 9.83 1.77
N GLY A 17 -6.98 8.82 1.52
CA GLY A 17 -8.12 8.93 0.64
C GLY A 17 -9.37 8.28 1.22
N ARG A 18 -10.53 8.83 0.88
CA ARG A 18 -11.84 8.27 1.20
C ARG A 18 -12.18 7.17 0.21
N VAL A 19 -12.49 6.00 0.72
CA VAL A 19 -12.68 4.78 -0.07
C VAL A 19 -14.02 4.81 -0.83
N LYS A 20 -15.08 5.29 -0.18
CA LYS A 20 -16.46 5.30 -0.70
C LYS A 20 -16.58 5.89 -2.11
N ASP A 21 -15.90 7.01 -2.37
CA ASP A 21 -15.96 7.78 -3.61
C ASP A 21 -14.58 8.00 -4.23
N SER A 22 -13.55 7.36 -3.68
CA SER A 22 -12.18 7.44 -4.15
C SER A 22 -11.62 8.86 -4.21
N VAL A 23 -11.94 9.69 -3.22
CA VAL A 23 -11.46 11.08 -3.12
C VAL A 23 -10.18 11.14 -2.29
N THR A 24 -9.12 11.73 -2.84
CA THR A 24 -7.91 12.09 -2.08
C THR A 24 -8.20 13.23 -1.12
N LEU A 25 -8.04 13.00 0.18
CA LEU A 25 -8.31 14.00 1.22
C LEU A 25 -7.07 14.81 1.57
N ALA A 26 -5.91 14.16 1.64
CA ALA A 26 -4.62 14.83 1.74
C ALA A 26 -3.48 14.00 1.15
N TYR A 27 -2.42 14.68 0.74
CA TYR A 27 -1.15 14.07 0.36
C TYR A 27 0.04 14.97 0.69
N TYR A 28 1.19 14.33 0.91
CA TYR A 28 2.51 14.91 0.94
C TYR A 28 3.31 14.32 -0.21
N ILE A 29 4.12 15.15 -0.85
CA ILE A 29 5.01 14.72 -1.91
C ILE A 29 6.34 15.47 -1.82
N ASP A 30 7.42 14.77 -2.08
CA ASP A 30 8.74 15.37 -2.19
C ASP A 30 8.79 16.32 -3.40
N PRO A 31 9.12 17.62 -3.22
CA PRO A 31 9.16 18.60 -4.31
C PRO A 31 10.26 18.34 -5.34
N GLU A 32 11.26 17.50 -5.06
CA GLU A 32 12.44 17.35 -5.92
C GLU A 32 12.17 16.67 -7.27
N ASN A 33 11.02 16.03 -7.49
CA ASN A 33 10.74 15.29 -8.72
C ASN A 33 9.30 15.44 -9.24
N VAL A 34 9.04 16.52 -10.01
CA VAL A 34 7.72 16.88 -10.55
C VAL A 34 7.10 15.77 -11.43
N GLU A 35 7.85 15.14 -12.33
CA GLU A 35 7.31 14.08 -13.21
C GLU A 35 6.85 12.86 -12.41
N GLN A 36 7.59 12.51 -11.36
CA GLN A 36 7.23 11.42 -10.46
C GLN A 36 5.97 11.75 -9.65
N GLN A 37 5.63 13.03 -9.48
CA GLN A 37 4.46 13.46 -8.72
C GLN A 37 3.16 12.99 -9.35
N GLU A 38 2.99 13.29 -10.63
CA GLU A 38 1.78 12.92 -11.38
C GLU A 38 1.62 11.40 -11.42
N GLN A 39 2.70 10.67 -11.72
CA GLN A 39 2.68 9.21 -11.76
C GLN A 39 2.31 8.58 -10.41
N THR A 40 2.86 9.12 -9.32
CA THR A 40 2.58 8.60 -7.97
C THR A 40 1.15 8.88 -7.55
N GLN A 41 0.62 10.07 -7.85
CA GLN A 41 -0.78 10.41 -7.60
C GLN A 41 -1.74 9.54 -8.41
N GLU A 42 -1.43 9.27 -9.68
CA GLU A 42 -2.22 8.35 -10.50
C GLU A 42 -2.28 6.93 -9.92
N VAL A 43 -1.14 6.42 -9.47
CA VAL A 43 -1.04 5.09 -8.84
C VAL A 43 -1.87 5.07 -7.56
N PHE A 44 -1.73 6.07 -6.70
CA PHE A 44 -2.55 6.20 -5.50
C PHE A 44 -4.04 6.23 -5.84
N GLN A 45 -4.45 6.99 -6.85
CA GLN A 45 -5.84 7.07 -7.28
C GLN A 45 -6.38 5.72 -7.80
N LYS A 46 -5.56 4.93 -8.51
CA LYS A 46 -5.91 3.58 -8.96
C LYS A 46 -6.05 2.62 -7.77
N LEU A 47 -5.13 2.69 -6.80
CA LEU A 47 -5.19 1.90 -5.57
C LEU A 47 -6.43 2.24 -4.74
N LEU A 48 -6.74 3.52 -4.61
CA LEU A 48 -7.90 3.99 -3.88
C LEU A 48 -9.21 3.48 -4.50
N LYS A 49 -9.34 3.53 -5.82
CA LYS A 49 -10.48 2.96 -6.56
C LYS A 49 -10.62 1.45 -6.37
N ALA A 50 -9.50 0.73 -6.35
CA ALA A 50 -9.51 -0.73 -6.17
C ALA A 50 -9.73 -1.15 -4.70
N SER A 51 -9.42 -0.28 -3.74
CA SER A 51 -9.35 -0.64 -2.32
C SER A 51 -10.66 -1.17 -1.75
N SER A 52 -11.80 -0.59 -2.14
CA SER A 52 -13.14 -1.03 -1.71
C SER A 52 -13.47 -2.49 -2.06
N GLN A 53 -12.81 -3.04 -3.09
CA GLN A 53 -13.05 -4.40 -3.56
C GLN A 53 -11.94 -5.38 -3.14
N LYS A 54 -10.75 -4.87 -2.80
CA LYS A 54 -9.54 -5.68 -2.64
C LYS A 54 -8.99 -5.70 -1.22
N LEU A 55 -9.37 -4.74 -0.39
CA LEU A 55 -8.88 -4.60 0.97
C LEU A 55 -10.04 -4.68 1.96
N ALA A 56 -9.90 -5.54 2.96
CA ALA A 56 -10.78 -5.60 4.12
C ALA A 56 -10.42 -4.51 5.13
N ALA A 57 -11.35 -4.21 6.03
CA ALA A 57 -11.11 -3.33 7.18
C ALA A 57 -9.88 -3.78 7.99
N GLY A 58 -9.03 -2.83 8.37
CA GLY A 58 -7.78 -3.08 9.11
C GLY A 58 -6.68 -3.77 8.31
N GLN A 59 -6.91 -4.11 7.03
CA GLN A 59 -5.95 -4.84 6.23
C GLN A 59 -4.73 -3.99 5.90
N ARG A 60 -3.56 -4.64 5.99
CA ARG A 60 -2.26 -4.15 5.55
C ARG A 60 -1.87 -4.85 4.26
N THR A 61 -1.40 -4.10 3.27
CA THR A 61 -0.90 -4.66 2.02
C THR A 61 0.33 -3.90 1.54
N ARG A 62 1.36 -4.62 1.13
CA ARG A 62 2.55 -4.07 0.49
C ARG A 62 2.61 -4.53 -0.96
N LEU A 63 2.73 -3.59 -1.88
CA LEU A 63 2.82 -3.82 -3.32
C LEU A 63 4.20 -3.39 -3.81
N GLN A 64 4.85 -4.22 -4.60
CA GLN A 64 6.07 -3.83 -5.30
C GLN A 64 5.71 -2.90 -6.46
N TRP A 65 6.38 -1.75 -6.56
CA TRP A 65 6.18 -0.79 -7.64
C TRP A 65 7.51 -0.16 -8.03
N ASN A 66 7.92 -0.35 -9.28
CA ASN A 66 9.24 0.05 -9.79
C ASN A 66 10.38 -0.47 -8.90
N ASN A 67 11.27 0.41 -8.44
CA ASN A 67 12.38 0.10 -7.54
C ASN A 67 12.01 0.27 -6.05
N GLY A 68 10.73 0.55 -5.77
CA GLY A 68 10.21 0.87 -4.46
C GLY A 68 9.04 -0.01 -4.05
N SER A 69 8.31 0.42 -3.03
CA SER A 69 7.09 -0.25 -2.58
C SER A 69 5.99 0.76 -2.28
N VAL A 70 4.75 0.31 -2.41
CA VAL A 70 3.59 1.03 -1.92
C VAL A 70 3.01 0.23 -0.75
N CYS A 71 3.00 0.82 0.44
CA CYS A 71 2.41 0.22 1.63
C CYS A 71 1.06 0.89 1.90
N CYS A 72 0.01 0.07 2.01
CA CYS A 72 -1.36 0.51 2.21
C CYS A 72 -1.91 -0.03 3.54
N LEU A 73 -2.64 0.82 4.26
CA LEU A 73 -3.39 0.48 5.46
C LEU A 73 -4.85 0.92 5.27
N MET A 74 -5.77 -0.03 5.30
CA MET A 74 -7.20 0.25 5.41
C MET A 74 -7.57 0.49 6.88
N ASP A 75 -8.37 1.52 7.17
CA ASP A 75 -8.88 1.74 8.52
C ASP A 75 -9.84 0.62 8.99
N GLU A 76 -10.18 0.62 10.27
CA GLU A 76 -11.05 -0.39 10.89
C GLU A 76 -12.50 -0.33 10.40
N GLN A 77 -12.91 0.79 9.82
CA GLN A 77 -14.25 1.00 9.29
C GLN A 77 -14.31 0.84 7.76
N ALA A 78 -13.19 0.54 7.10
CA ALA A 78 -13.04 0.53 5.65
C ALA A 78 -13.53 1.83 4.95
N ARG A 79 -13.37 2.98 5.62
CA ARG A 79 -13.72 4.31 5.12
C ARG A 79 -12.53 5.03 4.53
N LEU A 80 -11.33 4.83 5.10
CA LEU A 80 -10.11 5.55 4.72
C LEU A 80 -8.99 4.59 4.35
N LEU A 81 -8.28 4.94 3.29
CA LEU A 81 -7.06 4.27 2.86
C LEU A 81 -5.87 5.20 3.11
N TYR A 82 -4.91 4.72 3.89
CA TYR A 82 -3.62 5.37 4.10
C TYR A 82 -2.56 4.68 3.26
N CYS A 83 -1.70 5.47 2.62
CA CYS A 83 -0.72 4.96 1.67
C CYS A 83 0.61 5.69 1.82
N VAL A 84 1.71 4.95 1.82
CA VAL A 84 3.07 5.49 1.75
C VAL A 84 3.84 4.80 0.63
N VAL A 85 4.59 5.58 -0.15
CA VAL A 85 5.53 5.06 -1.15
C VAL A 85 6.92 5.12 -0.57
N THR A 86 7.67 4.04 -0.70
CA THR A 86 9.09 3.95 -0.33
C THR A 86 9.93 3.91 -1.60
N SER A 87 11.06 4.62 -1.63
CA SER A 87 12.00 4.57 -2.76
C SER A 87 12.81 3.28 -2.80
N LEU A 88 12.87 2.55 -1.67
CA LEU A 88 13.60 1.30 -1.51
C LEU A 88 12.66 0.10 -1.32
N LEU A 89 12.90 -0.98 -2.07
CA LEU A 89 12.29 -2.31 -1.80
C LEU A 89 12.71 -2.87 -0.44
N THR A 90 13.86 -2.47 0.07
CA THR A 90 14.38 -2.93 1.36
C THR A 90 13.93 -2.05 2.53
N TYR A 91 13.10 -1.03 2.30
CA TYR A 91 12.55 -0.22 3.38
C TYR A 91 11.87 -1.13 4.42
N PRO A 92 12.20 -1.01 5.73
CA PRO A 92 11.65 -1.87 6.76
C PRO A 92 10.14 -1.73 6.86
N GLU A 93 9.44 -2.83 6.59
CA GLU A 93 7.98 -2.87 6.56
C GLU A 93 7.34 -2.43 7.88
N ARG A 94 7.96 -2.80 9.01
CA ARG A 94 7.53 -2.37 10.34
C ARG A 94 7.51 -0.84 10.48
N GLN A 95 8.52 -0.15 9.95
CA GLN A 95 8.58 1.32 10.01
C GLN A 95 7.52 1.95 9.12
N ALA A 96 7.29 1.40 7.92
CA ALA A 96 6.28 1.93 6.99
C ALA A 96 4.88 1.86 7.61
N TYR A 97 4.50 0.74 8.21
CA TYR A 97 3.20 0.65 8.88
C TYR A 97 3.12 1.47 10.16
N GLN A 98 4.20 1.59 10.93
CA GLN A 98 4.22 2.46 12.11
C GLN A 98 3.98 3.93 11.70
N LEU A 99 4.58 4.38 10.60
CA LEU A 99 4.30 5.68 10.01
C LEU A 99 2.82 5.82 9.64
N LEU A 100 2.22 4.82 8.97
CA LEU A 100 0.79 4.86 8.61
C LEU A 100 -0.13 4.90 9.84
N TYR A 101 0.24 4.24 10.94
CA TYR A 101 -0.51 4.33 12.20
C TYR A 101 -0.41 5.72 12.85
N ASP A 102 0.80 6.29 12.91
CA ASP A 102 1.00 7.65 13.41
C ASP A 102 0.23 8.66 12.53
N PHE A 103 0.22 8.45 11.21
CA PHE A 103 -0.52 9.29 10.27
C PHE A 103 -2.04 9.17 10.44
N ARG A 104 -2.56 7.95 10.64
CA ARG A 104 -3.97 7.73 10.98
C ARG A 104 -4.38 8.53 12.22
N ALA A 105 -3.57 8.50 13.28
CA ALA A 105 -3.85 9.25 14.50
C ALA A 105 -3.89 10.77 14.26
N LEU A 106 -3.05 11.31 13.37
CA LEU A 106 -3.11 12.73 12.98
C LEU A 106 -4.43 13.06 12.25
N VAL A 107 -4.84 12.21 11.31
CA VAL A 107 -6.09 12.41 10.55
C VAL A 107 -7.33 12.30 11.46
N GLU A 108 -7.35 11.34 12.39
CA GLU A 108 -8.46 11.16 13.32
C GLU A 108 -8.60 12.33 14.30
N ARG A 109 -7.48 12.92 14.76
CA ARG A 109 -7.50 14.09 15.65
C ARG A 109 -8.16 15.31 15.01
N ASP A 110 -7.93 15.53 13.73
CA ASP A 110 -8.38 16.73 13.01
C ASP A 110 -9.70 16.50 12.23
N GLY A 111 -10.19 15.25 12.22
CA GLY A 111 -11.15 14.71 11.25
C GLY A 111 -12.63 14.81 11.61
N VAL A 112 -13.15 16.02 11.85
CA VAL A 112 -14.62 16.23 11.85
C VAL A 112 -15.11 16.31 10.40
N GLY A 113 -16.08 15.47 10.02
CA GLY A 113 -16.75 15.55 8.71
C GLY A 113 -16.02 14.89 7.54
N LEU A 114 -15.19 13.86 7.78
CA LEU A 114 -14.43 13.19 6.72
C LEU A 114 -15.28 12.55 5.62
N ASP A 115 -16.52 12.17 5.92
CA ASP A 115 -17.42 11.52 4.96
C ASP A 115 -17.89 12.46 3.83
N GLU A 116 -17.87 13.77 4.07
CA GLU A 116 -18.34 14.81 3.14
C GLU A 116 -17.23 15.77 2.71
N ALA A 117 -16.03 15.64 3.28
CA ALA A 117 -14.88 16.47 2.96
C ALA A 117 -14.59 16.50 1.46
N GLU A 118 -14.30 17.69 0.92
CA GLU A 118 -13.94 17.86 -0.48
C GLU A 118 -12.55 17.29 -0.80
N LYS A 119 -12.26 17.18 -2.09
CA LYS A 119 -10.92 16.81 -2.57
C LYS A 119 -9.89 17.77 -1.98
N HIS A 120 -8.85 17.21 -1.36
CA HIS A 120 -7.77 17.94 -0.71
C HIS A 120 -8.18 18.80 0.50
N ALA A 121 -9.37 18.60 1.08
CA ALA A 121 -9.85 19.40 2.21
C ALA A 121 -8.94 19.34 3.46
N LEU A 122 -8.08 18.32 3.58
CA LEU A 122 -7.16 18.18 4.71
C LEU A 122 -5.73 18.65 4.39
N ASN A 123 -5.42 19.03 3.14
CA ASN A 123 -4.05 19.37 2.74
C ASN A 123 -3.47 20.50 3.59
N ASP A 124 -4.18 21.60 3.78
CA ASP A 124 -3.61 22.75 4.49
C ASP A 124 -3.34 22.48 5.98
N LYS A 125 -4.18 21.65 6.60
CA LYS A 125 -4.01 21.24 8.01
C LYS A 125 -2.90 20.21 8.19
N LEU A 126 -2.82 19.25 7.27
CA LEU A 126 -1.91 18.11 7.40
C LEU A 126 -0.56 18.30 6.69
N ARG A 127 -0.38 19.33 5.86
CA ARG A 127 0.87 19.56 5.11
C ARG A 127 2.11 19.53 6.00
N GLU A 128 2.13 20.36 7.05
CA GLU A 128 3.26 20.44 7.98
C GLU A 128 3.39 19.15 8.81
N PRO A 129 2.32 18.63 9.47
CA PRO A 129 2.40 17.35 10.19
C PRO A 129 2.87 16.16 9.35
N MET A 130 2.43 16.04 8.09
CA MET A 130 2.83 14.96 7.19
C MET A 130 4.31 15.05 6.83
N ARG A 131 4.80 16.25 6.54
CA ARG A 131 6.22 16.47 6.26
C ARG A 131 7.09 16.13 7.46
N ASP A 132 6.70 16.60 8.65
CA ASP A 132 7.44 16.35 9.87
C ASP A 132 7.41 14.85 10.24
N LEU A 133 6.29 14.17 9.98
CA LEU A 133 6.18 12.73 10.13
C LEU A 133 7.11 12.00 9.17
N VAL A 134 7.14 12.35 7.89
CA VAL A 134 8.08 11.75 6.92
C VAL A 134 9.53 11.92 7.38
N LYS A 135 9.93 13.16 7.72
CA LYS A 135 11.29 13.44 8.22
C LYS A 135 11.66 12.61 9.45
N LYS A 136 10.73 12.44 10.40
CA LYS A 136 10.92 11.60 11.59
C LYS A 136 11.29 10.16 11.19
N TYR A 137 10.60 9.58 10.22
CA TYR A 137 10.85 8.20 9.79
C TYR A 137 12.05 8.03 8.88
N GLU A 138 12.43 9.07 8.13
CA GLU A 138 13.69 9.08 7.39
C GLU A 138 14.90 9.09 8.32
N ALA A 139 14.87 9.93 9.36
CA ALA A 139 15.96 10.02 10.35
C ALA A 139 16.17 8.70 11.13
N LEU A 140 15.13 7.87 11.28
CA LEU A 140 15.24 6.54 11.90
C LEU A 140 15.98 5.52 11.02
N GLN A 141 16.17 5.80 9.73
CA GLN A 141 16.92 4.92 8.84
C GLN A 141 18.41 5.21 8.83
N ASP A 142 18.82 6.39 9.30
CA ASP A 142 20.22 6.78 9.33
C ASP A 142 20.98 5.91 10.35
N PRO A 143 21.90 5.04 9.90
CA PRO A 143 22.64 4.14 10.80
C PRO A 143 23.44 4.90 11.86
N LYS A 144 23.80 6.15 11.54
CA LYS A 144 24.59 7.04 12.39
C LYS A 144 23.84 7.47 13.66
N VAL A 145 22.51 7.51 13.63
CA VAL A 145 21.68 7.94 14.78
C VAL A 145 21.52 6.79 15.80
N SER A 146 21.58 5.53 15.34
CA SER A 146 21.39 4.35 16.20
C SER A 146 22.56 4.08 17.16
N SER A 147 23.71 4.76 16.99
CA SER A 147 24.90 4.54 17.82
C SER A 147 25.08 5.57 18.94
N ALA A 148 24.20 6.58 19.06
CA ALA A 148 24.48 7.74 19.91
C ALA A 148 23.83 7.73 21.31
N THR A 149 22.89 6.82 21.61
CA THR A 149 22.19 6.88 22.91
C THR A 149 21.87 5.48 23.40
N ILE A 150 22.67 5.00 24.35
CA ILE A 150 22.28 4.42 25.65
C ILE A 150 23.60 4.07 26.35
N THR A 151 24.09 4.98 27.19
CA THR A 151 24.95 4.61 28.31
C THR A 151 23.99 4.20 29.43
N PRO A 152 23.84 2.90 29.75
CA PRO A 152 22.95 2.49 30.83
C PRO A 152 23.59 2.84 32.18
N PRO A 153 22.87 3.50 33.11
CA PRO A 153 23.21 3.39 34.52
C PRO A 153 22.92 1.97 34.99
N ASP A 154 23.91 1.34 35.62
CA ASP A 154 23.84 0.00 36.19
C ASP A 154 22.58 -0.18 37.05
N THR A 155 21.68 -1.09 36.66
CA THR A 155 20.66 -1.61 37.59
C THR A 155 20.36 -3.08 37.27
N SER A 156 21.06 -3.92 38.02
CA SER A 156 20.76 -5.29 38.43
C SER A 156 19.43 -5.93 37.97
N SER A 157 19.58 -6.90 37.06
CA SER A 157 19.01 -8.26 37.06
C SER A 157 17.68 -8.54 37.77
N VAL A 158 16.63 -8.82 36.98
CA VAL A 158 15.58 -9.80 37.30
C VAL A 158 15.22 -10.58 36.03
N PRO A 159 15.34 -11.92 35.98
CA PRO A 159 14.82 -12.73 34.90
C PRO A 159 13.37 -13.17 35.19
N LEU A 160 12.55 -13.32 34.15
CA LEU A 160 11.83 -14.56 33.77
C LEU A 160 10.52 -14.28 33.00
N HIS A 161 10.33 -15.06 31.93
CA HIS A 161 9.08 -15.77 31.58
C HIS A 161 8.20 -15.31 30.40
N HIS A 162 7.81 -16.34 29.61
CA HIS A 162 6.73 -16.48 28.62
C HIS A 162 6.99 -15.98 27.17
N GLN A 163 7.19 -16.87 26.17
CA GLN A 163 6.18 -17.65 25.38
C GLN A 163 5.09 -16.76 24.76
N ASP A 164 4.76 -16.79 23.47
CA ASP A 164 4.61 -17.95 22.57
C ASP A 164 4.76 -17.58 21.08
N ALA A 165 5.11 -18.61 20.31
CA ALA A 165 5.12 -18.63 18.87
C ALA A 165 3.71 -18.51 18.26
N ARG A 166 3.55 -17.57 17.32
CA ARG A 166 2.49 -17.63 16.29
C ARG A 166 3.11 -17.37 14.92
N GLU A 167 3.79 -18.38 14.40
CA GLU A 167 3.92 -18.57 12.95
C GLU A 167 2.56 -19.03 12.42
N MET A 168 1.82 -18.13 11.76
CA MET A 168 0.59 -18.49 11.06
C MET A 168 0.71 -18.15 9.57
N ARG A 169 1.06 -19.20 8.82
CA ARG A 169 0.68 -19.52 7.44
C ARG A 169 0.35 -18.34 6.51
N GLN A 170 1.34 -17.92 5.74
CA GLN A 170 1.16 -17.19 4.48
C GLN A 170 1.71 -18.02 3.31
N ALA A 171 1.10 -19.16 3.03
CA ALA A 171 1.51 -20.02 1.94
C ALA A 171 0.34 -20.84 1.37
N ASP A 172 -0.66 -20.22 0.76
CA ASP A 172 -1.61 -20.95 -0.10
C ASP A 172 -2.28 -20.12 -1.22
N GLY A 173 -1.83 -18.88 -1.49
CA GLY A 173 -2.40 -18.05 -2.56
C GLY A 173 -2.08 -18.52 -4.00
N LYS A 174 -1.03 -19.34 -4.18
CA LYS A 174 -0.58 -19.74 -5.53
C LYS A 174 -1.37 -20.92 -6.13
N LYS A 175 -1.97 -21.79 -5.30
CA LYS A 175 -2.74 -22.94 -5.79
C LYS A 175 -4.07 -22.53 -6.42
N TRP A 176 -4.70 -21.47 -5.91
CA TRP A 176 -5.97 -20.98 -6.44
C TRP A 176 -5.82 -20.33 -7.83
N LEU A 177 -4.71 -19.62 -8.05
CA LEU A 177 -4.42 -19.01 -9.35
C LEU A 177 -4.24 -20.06 -10.47
N LEU A 178 -3.55 -21.16 -10.18
CA LEU A 178 -3.36 -22.25 -11.15
C LEU A 178 -4.67 -22.95 -11.51
N LEU A 179 -5.54 -23.19 -10.52
CA LEU A 179 -6.87 -23.77 -10.77
C LEU A 179 -7.73 -22.86 -11.65
N PHE A 180 -7.72 -21.54 -11.40
CA PHE A 180 -8.50 -20.59 -12.19
C PHE A 180 -8.03 -20.56 -13.65
N VAL A 181 -6.71 -20.49 -13.89
CA VAL A 181 -6.14 -20.52 -15.24
C VAL A 181 -6.51 -21.82 -15.97
N ALA A 182 -6.45 -22.97 -15.29
CA ALA A 182 -6.82 -24.26 -15.89
C ALA A 182 -8.29 -24.30 -16.33
N VAL A 183 -9.21 -23.78 -15.52
CA VAL A 183 -10.65 -23.74 -15.84
C VAL A 183 -10.93 -22.86 -17.07
N VAL A 184 -10.28 -21.69 -17.17
CA VAL A 184 -10.44 -20.79 -18.32
C VAL A 184 -9.93 -21.43 -19.61
N VAL A 185 -8.78 -22.11 -19.55
CA VAL A 185 -8.21 -22.83 -20.71
C VAL A 185 -9.14 -23.97 -21.16
N ILE A 186 -9.68 -24.76 -20.23
CA ILE A 186 -10.62 -25.84 -20.55
C ILE A 186 -11.90 -25.29 -21.21
N ALA A 187 -12.48 -24.22 -20.65
CA ALA A 187 -13.67 -23.58 -21.22
C ALA A 187 -13.42 -23.05 -22.64
N PHE A 188 -12.24 -22.47 -22.89
CA PHE A 188 -11.85 -21.98 -24.21
C PHE A 188 -11.67 -23.12 -25.22
N ILE A 189 -11.03 -24.22 -24.82
CA ILE A 189 -10.88 -25.42 -25.67
C ILE A 189 -12.26 -26.01 -26.02
N LEU A 190 -13.16 -26.14 -25.05
CA LEU A 190 -14.53 -26.63 -25.28
C LEU A 190 -15.31 -25.71 -26.23
N TRP A 191 -15.13 -24.39 -26.11
CA TRP A 191 -15.74 -23.42 -27.01
C TRP A 191 -15.21 -23.55 -28.45
N LEU A 192 -13.89 -23.72 -28.62
CA LEU A 192 -13.28 -23.95 -29.93
C LEU A 192 -13.76 -25.26 -30.58
N LEU A 193 -13.85 -26.33 -29.79
CA LEU A 193 -14.37 -27.63 -30.27
C LEU A 193 -15.87 -27.54 -30.61
N GLY A 194 -16.65 -26.78 -29.83
CA GLY A 194 -18.07 -26.54 -30.08
C GLY A 194 -18.34 -25.74 -31.36
N ARG A 195 -17.47 -24.81 -31.75
CA ARG A 195 -17.60 -24.05 -33.01
C ARG A 195 -17.40 -24.91 -34.26
N SER A 196 -16.68 -26.04 -34.16
CA SER A 196 -16.38 -26.87 -35.32
C SER A 196 -17.57 -27.70 -35.83
N SER A 197 -18.69 -27.74 -35.11
CA SER A 197 -19.79 -28.68 -35.40
C SER A 197 -20.99 -28.07 -36.13
N GLY A 198 -20.87 -26.83 -36.63
CA GLY A 198 -22.03 -25.99 -36.96
C GLY A 198 -22.19 -25.46 -38.39
N ASP A 199 -21.53 -25.99 -39.42
CA ASP A 199 -21.73 -25.49 -40.79
C ASP A 199 -21.68 -26.59 -41.86
N GLY A 200 -22.75 -27.39 -41.89
CA GLY A 200 -22.88 -28.48 -42.86
C GLY A 200 -24.32 -28.74 -43.24
N LYS A 201 -25.06 -27.72 -43.71
CA LYS A 201 -26.34 -27.86 -44.42
C LYS A 201 -26.79 -26.51 -45.00
N THR A 202 -26.47 -26.26 -46.28
CA THR A 202 -27.40 -25.71 -47.30
C THR A 202 -26.67 -25.47 -48.61
N ALA A 203 -26.79 -26.41 -49.55
CA ALA A 203 -26.78 -26.13 -51.00
C ALA A 203 -27.17 -27.41 -51.76
N LEU A 204 -28.47 -27.68 -51.84
CA LEU A 204 -29.02 -28.56 -52.86
C LEU A 204 -30.44 -28.08 -53.22
N ILE A 205 -30.69 -27.95 -54.53
CA ILE A 205 -32.00 -27.78 -55.21
C ILE A 205 -32.52 -26.32 -55.13
N MET A 206 -32.84 -25.58 -56.20
CA MET A 206 -33.22 -25.85 -57.60
C MET A 206 -32.90 -24.63 -58.46
#